data_AF-A0A9W6YMX1-F1
#
_entry.id   AF-A0A9W6YMX1-F1
#
_cell.length_a   1.000
_cell.length_b   1.000
_cell.length_c   1.000
_cell.angle_alpha   90.00
_cell.angle_beta   90.00
_cell.angle_gamma   90.00
#
_symmetry.space_group_name_H-M   'P 1'
#
loop_
_entity.id
_entity.type
_entity.pdbx_description
1 polymer ?
#
loop_
_entity_poly.entity_id
_entity_poly.type
_entity_poly.pdbx_seq_one_letter_code
_entity_poly.pdbx_strand_id
1 'polypeptide(L)'
;MGKRKTHAPEDPFTQSTAPLTSNHKKLDKLRLDLWLTAIKQEKLVKLIRNEIPDCKNSDARNVVHENTELLKKHIEKTQEILEATFDHSIQCYKNQRAKKKRKL
;
A
#
# COMPACT_ATOMS: atom_id res chain seq x y z
N MET A 1 -6.26 17.65 -31.65
CA MET A 1 -5.69 17.31 -30.32
C MET A 1 -6.65 16.35 -29.60
N GLY A 2 -6.36 15.05 -29.62
CA GLY A 2 -7.23 14.04 -29.03
C GLY A 2 -7.22 14.10 -27.50
N LYS A 3 -8.39 14.11 -26.86
CA LYS A 3 -8.54 14.05 -25.41
C LYS A 3 -7.83 12.79 -24.90
N ARG A 4 -6.74 12.93 -24.14
CA ARG A 4 -6.11 11.82 -23.42
C ARG A 4 -7.18 11.23 -22.51
N LYS A 5 -7.61 9.99 -22.78
CA LYS A 5 -8.41 9.22 -21.82
C LYS A 5 -7.50 8.98 -20.62
N THR A 6 -7.64 9.77 -19.57
CA THR A 6 -7.13 9.41 -18.25
C THR A 6 -7.92 8.18 -17.84
N HIS A 7 -7.32 7.01 -18.02
CA HIS A 7 -7.82 5.80 -17.39
C HIS A 7 -7.94 6.11 -15.89
N ALA A 8 -9.13 5.91 -15.33
CA ALA A 8 -9.27 5.87 -13.89
C ALA A 8 -8.26 4.84 -13.38
N PRO A 9 -7.58 5.08 -12.24
CA PRO A 9 -6.72 4.07 -11.64
C PRO A 9 -7.52 2.77 -11.56
N GLU A 10 -6.96 1.68 -12.08
CA GLU A 10 -7.55 0.36 -11.84
C GLU A 10 -7.75 0.23 -10.34
N ASP A 11 -8.97 -0.13 -9.92
CA ASP A 11 -9.26 -0.33 -8.52
C ASP A 11 -8.35 -1.48 -8.05
N PRO A 12 -7.39 -1.22 -7.15
CA PRO A 12 -6.49 -2.27 -6.66
C PRO A 12 -7.25 -3.32 -5.84
N PHE A 13 -8.54 -3.12 -5.61
CA PHE A 13 -9.36 -3.91 -4.75
C PHE A 13 -10.46 -4.63 -5.52
N THR A 14 -10.44 -5.95 -5.45
CA THR A 14 -11.40 -6.81 -6.17
C THR A 14 -12.70 -7.02 -5.41
N GLN A 15 -12.76 -6.66 -4.12
CA GLN A 15 -13.91 -6.93 -3.25
C GLN A 15 -14.48 -5.68 -2.59
N SER A 16 -15.82 -5.62 -2.63
CA SER A 16 -16.60 -4.56 -2.01
C SER A 16 -16.55 -4.62 -0.48
N THR A 17 -16.50 -3.45 0.16
CA THR A 17 -16.63 -3.33 1.61
C THR A 17 -18.09 -3.22 2.09
N ALA A 18 -19.08 -3.36 1.19
CA ALA A 18 -20.51 -3.36 1.55
C ALA A 18 -20.88 -4.28 2.72
N PRO A 19 -20.32 -5.50 2.86
CA PRO A 19 -20.62 -6.38 3.99
C PRO A 19 -20.01 -5.92 5.33
N LEU A 20 -19.01 -5.01 5.30
CA LEU A 20 -18.26 -4.60 6.49
C LEU A 20 -18.95 -3.46 7.25
N THR A 21 -19.68 -2.59 6.56
CA THR A 21 -20.25 -1.38 7.16
C THR A 21 -21.40 -0.82 6.33
N SER A 22 -22.36 -0.19 7.00
CA SER A 22 -23.45 0.55 6.36
C SER A 22 -22.95 1.73 5.52
N ASN A 23 -21.78 2.30 5.86
CA ASN A 23 -21.16 3.40 5.11
C ASN A 23 -19.95 2.92 4.26
N HIS A 24 -20.15 1.84 3.50
CA HIS A 24 -19.10 1.22 2.70
C HIS A 24 -18.48 2.16 1.68
N LYS A 25 -19.26 3.08 1.08
CA LYS A 25 -18.72 4.09 0.15
C LYS A 25 -17.63 4.96 0.78
N LYS A 26 -17.81 5.37 2.05
CA LYS A 26 -16.78 6.13 2.77
C LYS A 26 -15.56 5.26 3.05
N LEU A 27 -15.77 3.99 3.39
CA LEU A 27 -14.69 3.05 3.65
C LEU A 27 -13.88 2.74 2.38
N ASP A 28 -14.54 2.48 1.26
CA ASP A 28 -13.93 2.28 -0.06
C ASP A 28 -13.09 3.51 -0.46
N LYS A 29 -13.62 4.72 -0.22
CA LYS A 29 -12.86 5.96 -0.47
C LYS A 29 -11.59 6.04 0.39
N LEU A 30 -11.71 5.82 1.71
CA LEU A 30 -10.55 5.87 2.61
C LEU A 30 -9.51 4.79 2.27
N ARG A 31 -9.97 3.62 1.85
CA ARG A 31 -9.12 2.51 1.38
C ARG A 31 -8.34 2.92 0.12
N LEU A 32 -9.02 3.53 -0.86
CA LEU A 32 -8.39 4.05 -2.07
C LEU A 32 -7.41 5.19 -1.76
N ASP A 33 -7.79 6.14 -0.92
CA ASP A 33 -6.94 7.27 -0.51
C ASP A 33 -5.64 6.78 0.15
N LEU A 34 -5.74 5.74 1.00
CA LEU A 34 -4.59 5.15 1.67
C LEU A 34 -3.67 4.40 0.69
N TRP A 35 -4.23 3.67 -0.29
CA TRP A 35 -3.44 3.04 -1.36
C TRP A 35 -2.72 4.07 -2.24
N LEU A 36 -3.42 5.13 -2.67
CA LEU A 36 -2.81 6.22 -3.44
C LEU A 36 -1.69 6.90 -2.65
N THR A 37 -1.87 7.05 -1.34
CA THR A 37 -0.84 7.60 -0.44
C THR A 37 0.39 6.71 -0.40
N ALA A 38 0.22 5.39 -0.25
CA ALA A 38 1.33 4.44 -0.25
C ALA A 38 2.11 4.47 -1.58
N ILE A 39 1.42 4.50 -2.72
CA ILE A 39 2.06 4.63 -4.04
C ILE A 39 2.83 5.94 -4.17
N LYS A 40 2.25 7.04 -3.69
CA LYS A 40 2.91 8.35 -3.74
C LYS A 40 4.18 8.35 -2.90
N GLN A 41 4.13 7.78 -1.69
CA GLN A 41 5.29 7.62 -0.83
C GLN A 41 6.36 6.75 -1.50
N GLU A 42 5.99 5.64 -2.13
CA GLU A 42 6.92 4.77 -2.84
C GLU A 42 7.65 5.52 -3.96
N LYS A 43 6.92 6.33 -4.75
CA LYS A 43 7.52 7.18 -5.79
C LYS A 43 8.51 8.19 -5.20
N LEU A 44 8.16 8.85 -4.11
CA LEU A 44 9.05 9.80 -3.44
C LEU A 44 10.32 9.11 -2.92
N VAL A 45 10.21 7.93 -2.31
CA VAL A 45 11.37 7.16 -1.83
C VAL A 45 12.28 6.77 -3.00
N LYS A 46 11.72 6.35 -4.15
CA LYS A 46 12.51 6.07 -5.35
C LYS A 46 13.26 7.30 -5.85
N LEU A 47 12.62 8.47 -5.84
CA LEU A 47 13.29 9.73 -6.22
C LEU A 47 14.42 10.08 -5.26
N ILE A 48 14.21 9.99 -3.95
CA ILE A 48 15.28 10.24 -2.96
C ILE A 48 16.43 9.27 -3.15
N ARG A 49 16.14 7.98 -3.42
CA ARG A 49 17.16 6.97 -3.68
C ARG A 49 18.04 7.30 -4.89
N ASN A 50 17.46 7.92 -5.93
CA ASN A 50 18.20 8.30 -7.13
C ASN A 50 19.22 9.42 -6.88
N GLU A 51 19.04 10.23 -5.84
CA GLU A 51 19.95 11.31 -5.45
C GLU A 51 21.14 10.81 -4.60
N ILE A 52 21.10 9.56 -4.10
CA ILE A 52 22.15 8.98 -3.24
C ILE A 52 23.53 8.96 -3.92
N PRO A 53 23.69 8.55 -5.19
CA PRO A 53 24.98 8.56 -5.88
C PRO A 53 25.61 9.96 -5.96
N ASP A 54 24.78 10.99 -6.08
CA ASP A 54 25.20 12.39 -6.23
C ASP A 54 25.52 13.08 -4.89
N CYS A 55 25.28 12.39 -3.76
CA CYS A 55 25.66 12.87 -2.44
C CYS A 55 27.19 13.01 -2.32
N LYS A 56 27.65 14.23 -2.03
CA LYS A 56 29.07 14.58 -1.90
C LYS A 56 29.73 14.07 -0.61
N ASN A 57 28.94 13.85 0.44
CA ASN A 57 29.40 13.39 1.75
C ASN A 57 29.02 11.90 1.93
N SER A 58 30.00 11.06 2.29
CA SER A 58 29.83 9.60 2.46
C SER A 58 28.90 9.26 3.63
N ASP A 59 28.99 9.97 4.74
CA ASP A 59 28.15 9.74 5.92
C ASP A 59 26.70 10.12 5.61
N ALA A 60 26.50 11.26 4.93
CA ALA A 60 25.18 11.67 4.45
C ALA A 60 24.59 10.65 3.48
N ARG A 61 25.41 10.09 2.58
CA ARG A 61 25.00 9.03 1.65
C ARG A 61 24.50 7.79 2.41
N ASN A 62 25.26 7.34 3.41
CA ASN A 62 24.90 6.17 4.22
C ASN A 62 23.60 6.40 5.00
N VAL A 63 23.45 7.56 5.65
CA VAL A 63 22.24 7.92 6.41
C VAL A 63 21.01 7.99 5.50
N VAL A 64 21.12 8.61 4.32
CA VAL A 64 20.00 8.67 3.36
C VAL A 64 19.67 7.28 2.83
N HIS A 65 20.67 6.44 2.57
CA HIS A 65 20.46 5.07 2.11
C HIS A 65 19.72 4.22 3.16
N GLU A 66 20.20 4.20 4.41
CA GLU A 66 19.58 3.41 5.48
C GLU A 66 18.12 3.83 5.73
N ASN A 67 17.87 5.14 5.80
CA ASN A 67 16.52 5.66 6.03
C ASN A 67 15.58 5.40 4.85
N THR A 68 16.06 5.49 3.60
CA THR A 68 15.25 5.19 2.42
C THR A 68 14.90 3.71 2.32
N GLU A 69 15.82 2.81 2.65
CA GLU A 69 15.53 1.36 2.71
C GLU A 69 14.54 1.03 3.82
N LEU A 70 14.64 1.67 4.99
CA LEU A 70 13.68 1.51 6.07
C LEU A 70 12.27 2.00 5.67
N LEU A 71 12.18 3.19 5.07
CA LEU A 71 10.92 3.73 4.55
C LEU A 71 10.30 2.81 3.50
N LYS A 72 11.10 2.28 2.57
CA LYS A 72 10.64 1.33 1.57
C LYS A 72 9.98 0.10 2.20
N LYS A 73 10.63 -0.52 3.18
CA LYS A 73 10.08 -1.68 3.92
C LYS A 73 8.76 -1.35 4.61
N HIS A 74 8.63 -0.17 5.22
CA HIS A 74 7.39 0.26 5.85
C HIS A 74 6.24 0.46 4.85
N ILE A 75 6.54 1.02 3.67
CA ILE A 75 5.56 1.22 2.61
C ILE A 75 5.08 -0.14 2.06
N GLU A 76 6.01 -1.06 1.78
CA GLU A 76 5.68 -2.43 1.36
C GLU A 76 4.79 -3.13 2.39
N LYS A 77 5.12 -3.00 3.69
CA LYS A 77 4.29 -3.56 4.76
C LYS A 77 2.90 -2.93 4.82
N THR A 78 2.81 -1.63 4.59
CA THR A 78 1.53 -0.90 4.56
C THR A 78 0.67 -1.38 3.39
N GLN A 79 1.26 -1.58 2.21
CA GLN A 79 0.58 -2.13 1.03
C GLN A 79 0.06 -3.56 1.31
N GLU A 80 0.87 -4.43 1.92
CA GLU A 80 0.45 -5.79 2.31
C GLU A 80 -0.72 -5.78 3.30
N ILE A 81 -0.66 -4.89 4.31
CA ILE A 81 -1.75 -4.73 5.30
C ILE A 81 -3.01 -4.21 4.61
N LEU A 82 -2.90 -3.26 3.68
CA LEU A 82 -4.04 -2.71 2.95
C LEU A 82 -4.75 -3.76 2.11
N GLU A 83 -3.99 -4.57 1.37
CA GLU A 83 -4.52 -5.70 0.61
C GLU A 83 -5.23 -6.69 1.56
N ALA A 84 -4.60 -7.04 2.69
CA ALA A 84 -5.16 -8.03 3.61
C ALA A 84 -6.35 -7.54 4.46
N THR A 85 -6.39 -6.27 4.83
CA THR A 85 -7.35 -5.74 5.81
C THR A 85 -8.73 -5.51 5.19
N PHE A 86 -8.74 -5.09 3.93
CA PHE A 86 -9.97 -4.67 3.28
C PHE A 86 -10.49 -5.70 2.27
N ASP A 87 -9.74 -6.77 2.00
CA ASP A 87 -10.22 -7.90 1.21
C ASP A 87 -10.98 -8.89 2.12
N HIS A 88 -12.25 -8.56 2.37
CA HIS A 88 -13.08 -9.18 3.41
C HIS A 88 -13.12 -10.71 3.30
N SER A 89 -13.27 -11.27 2.10
CA SER A 89 -13.34 -12.72 1.95
C SER A 89 -11.99 -13.40 2.21
N ILE A 90 -10.86 -12.75 1.87
CA ILE A 90 -9.52 -13.26 2.22
C ILE A 90 -9.39 -13.33 3.74
N GLN A 91 -9.87 -12.30 4.45
CA GLN A 91 -9.74 -12.29 5.90
C GLN A 91 -10.71 -13.24 6.60
N CYS A 92 -11.94 -13.38 6.09
CA CYS A 92 -12.88 -14.42 6.52
C CYS A 92 -12.29 -15.82 6.28
N TYR A 93 -11.69 -16.07 5.12
CA TYR A 93 -11.03 -17.34 4.80
C TYR A 93 -9.84 -17.63 5.74
N LYS A 94 -8.95 -16.67 5.97
CA LYS A 94 -7.81 -16.79 6.90
C LYS A 94 -8.30 -17.13 8.32
N ASN A 95 -9.33 -16.44 8.79
CA ASN A 95 -9.93 -16.67 10.10
C ASN A 95 -10.59 -18.06 10.22
N GLN A 96 -11.29 -18.51 9.18
CA GLN A 96 -11.85 -19.87 9.13
C GLN A 96 -10.75 -20.94 9.19
N ARG A 97 -9.66 -20.75 8.45
CA ARG A 97 -8.53 -21.68 8.42
C ARG A 97 -7.78 -21.72 9.75
N ALA A 98 -7.58 -20.58 10.41
CA ALA A 98 -6.98 -20.49 11.73
C ALA A 98 -7.84 -21.17 12.82
N LYS A 99 -9.17 -20.99 12.77
CA LYS A 99 -10.11 -21.70 13.66
C LYS A 99 -10.06 -23.21 13.45
N LYS A 100 -9.96 -23.67 12.20
CA LYS A 100 -9.86 -25.11 11.88
C LYS A 100 -8.56 -25.73 12.41
N LYS A 101 -7.44 -25.01 12.33
CA LYS A 101 -6.15 -25.45 12.89
C LYS A 101 -6.12 -25.52 14.43
N ARG A 102 -6.90 -24.69 15.13
CA ARG A 102 -6.99 -24.71 16.60
C ARG A 102 -7.92 -25.79 17.16
N LYS A 103 -8.73 -26.42 16.30
CA LYS A 103 -9.67 -27.49 16.67
C LYS A 103 -9.12 -28.90 16.39
N LEU A 104 -7.93 -28.98 15.79
CA LEU A 104 -7.12 -30.19 15.62
C LEU A 104 -6.02 -30.17 16.68
#